data_AF-A0A2D5VGH2-F1
#
_entry.id   AF-A0A2D5VGH2-F1
#
_cell.length_a   1.000
_cell.length_b   1.000
_cell.length_c   1.000
_cell.angle_alpha   90.00
_cell.angle_beta   90.00
_cell.angle_gamma   90.00
#
_symmetry.space_group_name_H-M   'P 1'
#
loop_
_entity.id
_entity.type
_entity.pdbx_description
1 polymer ?
#
loop_
_entity_poly.entity_id
_entity_poly.type
_entity_poly.pdbx_seq_one_letter_code
_entity_poly.pdbx_strand_id
1 'polypeptide(L)'
;MLPTLFSPTNRARPAQLSCSHQRRIRLMSWREYRTQYHIAPADAVSQSTVVRTIQPVENRLIQGRPFRWPSKRELLASQTNIQGVRVDVSEQPMERAKKTASTLQRSEKNRHR
;
A
#
# COMPACT_ATOMS: atom_id res chain seq x y z
N MET A 1 14.91 15.64 -23.66
CA MET A 1 14.58 16.10 -22.30
C MET A 1 13.24 15.48 -21.91
N LEU A 2 13.22 14.53 -20.96
CA LEU A 2 11.98 13.86 -20.54
C LEU A 2 11.20 14.76 -19.56
N PRO A 3 9.88 14.90 -19.71
CA PRO A 3 9.10 15.73 -18.81
C PRO A 3 9.08 15.11 -17.41
N THR A 4 9.47 15.91 -16.41
CA THR A 4 9.37 15.55 -15.00
C THR A 4 7.90 15.30 -14.65
N LEU A 5 7.51 14.04 -14.46
CA LEU A 5 6.20 13.63 -13.94
C LEU A 5 5.96 14.04 -12.46
N PHE A 6 6.68 15.04 -11.98
CA PHE A 6 6.73 15.44 -10.58
C PHE A 6 6.08 16.82 -10.41
N SER A 7 4.76 16.87 -10.54
CA SER A 7 4.02 18.03 -10.04
C SER A 7 3.65 17.77 -8.58
N PRO A 8 4.19 18.52 -7.60
CA PRO A 8 3.76 18.41 -6.22
C PRO A 8 2.34 18.98 -6.12
N THR A 9 1.37 18.14 -5.79
CA THR A 9 0.01 18.56 -5.47
C THR A 9 0.05 19.55 -4.30
N ASN A 10 -0.43 20.76 -4.57
CA ASN A 10 -0.13 22.02 -3.88
C ASN A 10 -0.85 22.22 -2.51
N ARG A 11 -0.91 21.19 -1.65
CA ARG A 11 -1.56 21.28 -0.31
C ARG A 11 -0.92 20.48 0.82
N ALA A 12 0.26 19.89 0.64
CA ALA A 12 0.91 19.10 1.70
C ALA A 12 2.31 19.63 2.00
N ARG A 13 2.64 19.67 3.30
CA ARG A 13 4.01 19.86 3.81
C ARG A 13 5.00 19.10 2.93
N PRO A 14 6.12 19.72 2.51
CA PRO A 14 7.09 19.06 1.64
C PRO A 14 7.47 17.72 2.25
N ALA A 15 7.43 16.67 1.44
CA ALA A 15 7.79 15.34 1.90
C ALA A 15 9.26 15.39 2.32
N GLN A 16 9.53 15.20 3.61
CA GLN A 16 10.90 15.17 4.13
C GLN A 16 11.71 13.99 3.57
N LEU A 17 11.04 13.03 2.94
CA LEU A 17 11.65 11.86 2.32
C LEU A 17 11.77 12.04 0.81
N SER A 18 12.95 11.72 0.27
CA SER A 18 13.19 11.70 -1.18
C SER A 18 12.29 10.67 -1.89
N CYS A 19 11.97 10.90 -3.17
CA CYS A 19 11.12 9.98 -3.95
C CYS A 19 11.67 8.54 -3.96
N SER A 20 12.99 8.37 -4.06
CA SER A 20 13.65 7.06 -4.02
C SER A 20 13.47 6.38 -2.67
N HIS A 21 13.57 7.13 -1.57
CA HIS A 21 13.36 6.62 -0.22
C HIS A 21 11.90 6.19 -0.02
N GLN A 22 10.93 6.99 -0.47
CA GLN A 22 9.51 6.64 -0.41
C GLN A 22 9.18 5.34 -1.17
N ARG A 23 9.76 5.15 -2.36
CA ARG A 23 9.61 3.91 -3.14
C ARG A 23 10.25 2.71 -2.43
N ARG A 24 11.43 2.88 -1.83
CA ARG A 24 12.11 1.84 -1.05
C ARG A 24 11.23 1.33 0.10
N ILE A 25 10.68 2.24 0.92
CA ILE A 25 9.76 1.90 2.01
C ILE A 25 8.60 1.02 1.51
N ARG A 26 7.97 1.41 0.39
CA ARG A 26 6.85 0.65 -0.17
C ARG A 26 7.29 -0.75 -0.65
N LEU A 27 8.41 -0.83 -1.36
CA LEU A 27 8.92 -2.10 -1.89
C LEU A 27 9.35 -3.06 -0.76
N MET A 28 9.99 -2.55 0.29
CA MET A 28 10.36 -3.37 1.46
C MET A 28 9.12 -3.91 2.18
N SER A 29 8.04 -3.12 2.25
CA SER A 29 6.77 -3.58 2.82
C SER A 29 6.16 -4.74 2.02
N TRP A 30 6.29 -4.75 0.69
CA TRP A 30 5.80 -5.83 -0.17
C TRP A 30 6.69 -7.06 -0.17
N ARG A 31 8.01 -6.89 -0.08
CA ARG A 31 8.95 -8.01 -0.15
C ARG A 31 8.92 -8.90 1.08
N GLU A 32 8.76 -8.32 2.27
CA GLU A 32 9.01 -9.03 3.53
C GLU A 32 7.84 -9.03 4.51
N TYR A 33 6.62 -8.69 4.08
CA TYR A 33 5.41 -8.61 4.92
C TYR A 33 5.64 -7.91 6.28
N ARG A 34 6.67 -7.05 6.38
CA ARG A 34 7.07 -6.43 7.64
C ARG A 34 6.00 -5.45 8.06
N THR A 35 5.68 -5.45 9.36
CA THR A 35 4.79 -4.43 9.92
C THR A 35 5.47 -3.06 9.83
N GLN A 36 4.68 -1.99 9.71
CA GLN A 36 5.19 -0.62 9.61
C GLN A 36 6.06 -0.20 10.82
N TYR A 37 5.83 -0.84 11.97
CA TYR A 37 6.64 -0.72 13.17
C TYR A 37 8.08 -1.21 12.96
N HIS A 38 8.29 -2.30 12.20
CA HIS A 38 9.62 -2.83 11.90
C HIS A 38 10.31 -2.11 10.73
N ILE A 39 9.54 -1.51 9.83
CA ILE A 39 10.08 -0.72 8.69
C ILE A 39 10.62 0.63 9.18
N ALA A 40 9.90 1.27 10.10
CA ALA A 40 10.26 2.56 10.68
C ALA A 40 11.74 2.67 11.15
N PRO A 41 12.25 1.78 12.04
CA PRO A 41 13.63 1.86 12.50
C PRO A 41 14.66 1.51 11.39
N ALA A 42 14.30 0.65 10.43
CA ALA A 42 15.21 0.27 9.33
C ALA A 42 15.48 1.45 8.38
N ASP A 43 14.51 2.35 8.23
CA ASP A 43 14.60 3.54 7.38
C ASP A 43 14.86 4.83 8.18
N ALA A 44 15.14 4.73 9.49
CA ALA A 44 15.36 5.85 10.41
C ALA A 44 14.21 6.89 10.42
N VAL A 45 12.97 6.42 10.30
CA VAL A 45 11.76 7.25 10.27
C VAL A 45 10.77 6.85 11.35
N SER A 46 9.86 7.75 11.72
CA SER A 46 8.76 7.39 12.63
C SER A 46 7.75 6.48 11.93
N GLN A 47 7.09 5.61 12.70
CA GLN A 47 5.98 4.79 12.18
C GLN A 47 4.89 5.64 11.50
N SER A 48 4.59 6.81 12.06
CA SER A 48 3.59 7.72 11.49
C SER A 48 3.99 8.23 10.10
N THR A 49 5.29 8.42 9.86
CA THR A 49 5.83 8.79 8.55
C THR A 49 5.68 7.66 7.55
N VAL A 50 5.92 6.41 7.97
CA VAL A 50 5.74 5.21 7.12
C VAL A 50 4.28 5.09 6.66
N VAL A 51 3.33 5.17 7.60
CA VAL A 51 1.88 5.11 7.30
C VAL A 51 1.50 6.16 6.25
N ARG A 52 1.91 7.42 6.48
CA ARG A 52 1.61 8.55 5.59
C ARG A 52 2.29 8.45 4.23
N THR A 53 3.35 7.66 4.11
CA THR A 53 4.12 7.50 2.87
C THR A 53 3.59 6.37 1.99
N ILE A 54 3.13 5.26 2.59
CA ILE A 54 2.72 4.06 1.85
C ILE A 54 1.58 4.35 0.86
N GLN A 55 0.49 4.95 1.33
CA GLN A 55 -0.72 5.11 0.51
C GLN A 55 -0.52 6.08 -0.68
N PRO A 56 0.14 7.24 -0.54
CA PRO A 56 0.44 8.09 -1.70
C PRO A 56 1.39 7.45 -2.70
N VAL A 57 2.39 6.68 -2.24
CA VAL A 57 3.34 5.98 -3.14
C VAL A 57 2.62 4.91 -3.93
N GLU A 58 1.78 4.11 -3.27
CA GLU A 58 0.96 3.10 -3.91
C GLU A 58 0.03 3.70 -4.96
N ASN A 59 -0.69 4.77 -4.63
CA ASN A 59 -1.56 5.46 -5.57
C ASN A 59 -0.80 5.96 -6.81
N ARG A 60 0.40 6.52 -6.63
CA ARG A 60 1.26 6.96 -7.75
C ARG A 60 1.76 5.78 -8.59
N LEU A 61 2.11 4.66 -7.96
CA LEU A 61 2.51 3.45 -8.68
C LEU A 61 1.35 2.93 -9.54
N ILE A 62 0.14 2.81 -8.99
CA ILE A 62 -1.06 2.36 -9.71
C ILE A 62 -1.43 3.30 -10.86
N GLN A 63 -1.26 4.62 -10.69
CA GLN A 63 -1.44 5.60 -11.77
C GLN A 63 -0.41 5.42 -12.90
N GLY A 64 0.75 4.87 -12.59
CA GLY A 64 1.75 4.48 -13.56
C GLY A 64 1.25 3.33 -14.43
N ARG A 65 1.29 3.52 -15.77
CA ARG A 65 0.99 2.46 -16.74
C ARG A 65 1.71 1.12 -16.50
N PRO A 66 2.99 1.05 -16.08
CA PRO A 66 3.68 -0.24 -15.93
C PRO A 66 3.27 -1.05 -14.69
N PHE A 67 2.71 -0.43 -13.65
CA PHE A 67 2.25 -1.14 -12.45
C PHE A 67 0.72 -1.30 -12.41
N ARG A 68 0.02 -0.71 -13.38
CA ARG A 68 -1.41 -0.90 -13.55
C ARG A 68 -1.64 -2.32 -14.06
N TRP A 69 -2.46 -3.08 -13.34
CA TRP A 69 -2.90 -4.36 -13.85
C TRP A 69 -3.73 -4.16 -15.12
N PRO A 70 -3.51 -4.99 -16.15
CA PRO A 70 -4.33 -4.96 -17.34
C PRO A 70 -5.79 -5.17 -16.94
N SER A 71 -6.69 -4.44 -17.60
CA SER A 71 -8.12 -4.56 -17.30
C SER A 71 -8.62 -5.98 -17.63
N LYS A 72 -9.71 -6.43 -16.98
CA LYS A 72 -10.31 -7.75 -17.27
C LYS A 72 -10.58 -7.93 -18.78
N ARG A 73 -10.97 -6.85 -19.47
CA ARG A 73 -11.22 -6.85 -20.92
C ARG A 73 -9.92 -6.99 -21.72
N GLU A 74 -8.85 -6.28 -21.33
CA GLU A 74 -7.53 -6.43 -21.95
C GLU A 74 -6.96 -7.84 -21.76
N LEU A 75 -7.12 -8.42 -20.57
CA LEU A 75 -6.73 -9.80 -20.27
C LEU A 75 -7.50 -10.86 -21.07
N LEU A 76 -8.76 -10.58 -21.44
CA LEU A 76 -9.59 -11.48 -22.24
C LEU A 76 -9.37 -11.30 -23.75
N ALA A 77 -9.18 -10.05 -24.19
CA ALA A 77 -9.02 -9.69 -25.60
C ALA A 77 -7.61 -10.00 -26.11
N SER A 78 -6.61 -9.76 -25.27
CA SER A 78 -5.32 -10.41 -25.46
C SER A 78 -5.54 -11.87 -25.09
N GLN A 79 -5.60 -12.77 -26.07
CA GLN A 79 -5.41 -14.21 -25.82
C GLN A 79 -3.96 -14.42 -25.38
N THR A 80 -3.56 -13.73 -24.31
CA THR A 80 -2.24 -13.80 -23.74
C THR A 80 -2.08 -15.25 -23.36
N ASN A 81 -1.03 -15.85 -23.90
CA ASN A 81 -0.54 -17.16 -23.57
C ASN A 81 -0.04 -17.13 -22.12
N ILE A 82 -0.95 -16.85 -21.17
CA ILE A 82 -0.69 -16.88 -19.74
C ILE A 82 -0.59 -18.36 -19.41
N GLN A 83 0.63 -18.87 -19.53
CA GLN A 83 0.97 -20.28 -19.31
C GLN A 83 0.59 -20.76 -17.89
N GLY A 84 0.43 -19.81 -16.95
CA GLY A 84 -0.11 -20.00 -15.61
C GLY A 84 0.18 -18.78 -14.73
N VAL A 85 -0.68 -18.54 -13.73
CA VAL A 85 -0.40 -17.57 -12.65
C VAL A 85 0.00 -18.36 -11.42
N ARG A 86 1.25 -18.22 -10.97
CA ARG A 86 1.72 -18.83 -9.72
C ARG A 86 1.39 -17.88 -8.57
N VAL A 87 0.40 -18.24 -7.77
CA VAL A 87 0.05 -17.52 -6.54
C VAL A 87 0.64 -18.31 -5.38
N ASP A 88 1.53 -17.68 -4.61
CA ASP A 88 1.99 -18.24 -3.35
C ASP A 88 0.93 -17.95 -2.28
N VAL A 89 0.34 -19.00 -1.71
CA VAL A 89 -0.68 -18.89 -0.67
C VAL A 89 -0.08 -19.45 0.61
N SER A 90 0.39 -18.56 1.48
CA SER A 90 0.78 -18.93 2.84
C SER A 90 -0.43 -18.77 3.77
N GLU A 91 -0.96 -19.87 4.27
CA GLU A 91 -1.95 -19.83 5.36
C GLU A 91 -1.22 -19.54 6.68
N GLN A 92 -1.31 -18.32 7.19
CA GLN A 92 -0.91 -18.02 8.56
C GLN A 92 -2.11 -18.16 9.49
N PRO A 93 -1.98 -18.82 10.65
CA PRO A 93 -3.05 -18.89 11.63
C PRO A 93 -3.34 -17.46 12.14
N MET A 94 -4.41 -16.88 11.62
CA MET A 94 -4.94 -15.61 12.06
C MET A 94 -6.17 -15.90 12.91
N GLU A 95 -6.11 -15.54 14.19
CA GLU A 95 -7.26 -15.64 15.07
C GLU A 95 -8.33 -14.65 14.60
N ARG A 96 -9.36 -15.18 13.94
CA ARG A 96 -10.53 -14.39 13.53
C ARG A 96 -11.20 -13.89 14.80
N ALA A 97 -11.20 -12.57 15.01
CA ALA A 97 -11.92 -11.97 16.12
C ALA A 97 -13.37 -12.46 16.15
N LYS A 98 -13.72 -13.20 17.20
CA LYS A 98 -15.06 -13.73 17.39
C LYS A 98 -15.98 -12.54 17.65
N LYS A 99 -16.97 -12.34 16.78
CA LYS A 99 -17.95 -11.26 16.95
C LYS A 99 -18.79 -11.55 18.19
N THR A 100 -18.41 -10.98 19.32
CA THR A 100 -19.19 -10.98 20.56
C THR A 100 -19.87 -9.63 20.72
N ALA A 101 -21.10 -9.60 21.25
CA ALA A 101 -21.91 -8.38 21.39
C ALA A 101 -21.16 -7.21 22.09
N SER A 102 -20.24 -7.51 22.99
CA SER A 102 -19.40 -6.53 23.69
C SER A 102 -18.44 -5.75 22.76
N THR A 103 -17.94 -6.36 21.68
CA THR A 103 -17.03 -5.70 20.72
C THR A 103 -17.78 -4.72 19.80
N LEU A 104 -19.06 -4.96 19.54
CA LEU A 104 -19.90 -4.10 18.70
C LEU A 104 -20.44 -2.87 19.45
N GLN A 105 -20.63 -2.95 20.78
CA GLN A 105 -21.14 -1.83 21.59
C GLN A 105 -20.20 -0.62 21.67
N ARG A 106 -18.91 -0.76 21.32
CA ARG A 106 -17.95 0.36 21.36
C ARG A 106 -18.10 1.35 20.19
N SER A 107 -18.75 0.96 19.09
CA SER A 107 -18.96 1.87 17.95
C SER A 107 -20.20 2.76 18.05
N GLU A 108 -21.21 2.39 18.84
CA GLU A 108 -22.42 3.20 18.99
C GLU A 108 -22.28 4.30 20.06
N LYS A 109 -21.52 4.05 21.13
CA LYS A 109 -21.39 5.01 22.25
C LYS A 109 -20.56 6.27 21.93
N ASN A 110 -19.78 6.27 20.85
CA ASN A 110 -18.96 7.41 20.42
C ASN A 110 -19.64 8.33 19.38
N ARG A 111 -20.93 8.14 19.06
CA ARG A 111 -21.67 9.05 18.18
C ARG A 111 -22.38 10.19 18.93
N HIS A 112 -22.37 10.19 20.26
CA HIS A 112 -23.06 11.20 21.09
C HIS A 112 -22.15 11.82 22.17
N ARG A 113 -20.90 12.11 21.82
CA ARG A 113 -20.05 13.04 22.57
C ARG A 113 -19.35 13.99 21.62
#